data_AF-A0AAN7Z688-F1
#
_entry.id   AF-A0AAN7Z688-F1
#
_cell.length_a   1.000
_cell.length_b   1.000
_cell.length_c   1.000
_cell.angle_alpha   90.00
_cell.angle_beta   90.00
_cell.angle_gamma   90.00
#
_symmetry.space_group_name_H-M   'P 1'
#
loop_
_entity.id
_entity.type
_entity.pdbx_description
1 polymer ?
#
loop_
_entity_poly.entity_id
_entity_poly.type
_entity_poly.pdbx_seq_one_letter_code
_entity_poly.pdbx_strand_id
1 'polypeptide(L)'
;MGWWDSLWASTTSADDPLRKLDPKLREFLEKESPVKYNTGNAPSAQASQQSSDARSLIPSTEHESEGERNNKPAVPKESQFQDGRYAHLWKSYRSLAEVEAETKTDHEKLMDVLEGYKERKAQIGRAALENCALEQVDWHTCMTSPSWSERMTMCRDQVKKFERCYMTQTVRPALREKTKDYVAVILKTFSPS
;
A
#
# COMPACT_ATOMS: atom_id res chain seq x y z
N MET A 1 -1.97 13.04 -16.63
CA MET A 1 -1.46 13.63 -17.88
C MET A 1 -1.66 12.66 -19.04
N GLY A 2 -2.71 12.87 -19.86
CA GLY A 2 -2.49 12.95 -21.32
C GLY A 2 -2.83 11.81 -22.28
N TRP A 3 -3.52 10.71 -21.93
CA TRP A 3 -3.87 9.68 -22.95
C TRP A 3 -5.37 9.53 -23.24
N TRP A 4 -6.26 9.90 -22.31
CA TRP A 4 -7.72 9.80 -22.51
C TRP A 4 -8.28 10.88 -23.46
N ASP A 5 -7.64 12.04 -23.55
CA ASP A 5 -8.10 13.14 -24.42
C ASP A 5 -7.90 12.88 -25.92
N SER A 6 -7.08 11.89 -26.31
CA SER A 6 -6.80 11.60 -27.73
C SER A 6 -7.81 10.63 -28.37
N LEU A 7 -8.61 9.91 -27.58
CA LEU A 7 -9.60 8.95 -28.11
C LEU A 7 -10.96 9.58 -28.38
N TRP A 8 -11.22 10.77 -27.82
CA TRP A 8 -12.51 11.47 -27.98
C TRP A 8 -12.42 12.76 -28.80
N ALA A 9 -11.24 13.14 -29.29
CA ALA A 9 -11.03 14.37 -30.06
C ALA A 9 -11.40 14.27 -31.57
N SER A 10 -12.07 13.21 -32.02
CA SER A 10 -12.49 13.07 -33.42
C SER A 10 -14.01 12.97 -33.60
N THR A 11 -14.76 13.98 -33.16
CA THR A 11 -16.01 14.37 -33.86
C THR A 11 -16.47 15.76 -33.41
N THR A 12 -15.98 16.80 -34.08
CA THR A 12 -16.62 18.12 -34.06
C THR A 12 -17.89 18.09 -34.89
N SER A 13 -19.04 17.98 -34.24
CA SER A 13 -20.33 18.49 -34.70
C SER A 13 -21.18 18.73 -33.46
N ALA A 14 -21.56 19.98 -33.26
CA ALA A 14 -22.19 20.52 -32.07
C ALA A 14 -23.68 20.16 -31.95
N ASP A 15 -24.01 18.86 -31.94
CA ASP A 15 -25.37 18.37 -31.71
C ASP A 15 -25.34 17.09 -30.87
N ASP A 16 -25.78 17.24 -29.62
CA ASP A 16 -26.15 16.22 -28.64
C ASP A 16 -25.34 14.88 -28.68
N PRO A 17 -24.35 14.68 -27.79
CA PRO A 17 -23.54 13.46 -27.74
C PRO A 17 -24.36 12.19 -27.43
N LEU A 18 -25.65 12.33 -27.11
CA LEU A 18 -26.58 11.23 -26.88
C LEU A 18 -27.19 10.65 -28.18
N ARG A 19 -26.94 11.22 -29.37
CA ARG A 19 -27.51 10.73 -30.65
C ARG A 19 -27.02 9.35 -31.08
N LYS A 20 -25.89 8.88 -30.55
CA LYS A 20 -25.33 7.55 -30.84
C LYS A 20 -25.76 6.45 -29.85
N LEU A 21 -26.62 6.77 -28.87
CA LEU A 21 -27.12 5.79 -27.90
C LEU A 21 -28.45 5.17 -28.37
N ASP A 22 -28.67 3.92 -27.96
CA ASP A 22 -29.91 3.16 -28.22
C ASP A 22 -31.11 3.84 -27.52
N PRO A 23 -32.29 4.01 -28.15
CA PRO A 23 -33.38 4.84 -27.63
C PRO A 23 -33.85 4.45 -26.23
N LYS A 24 -33.79 3.15 -25.92
CA LYS A 24 -34.17 2.60 -24.61
C LYS A 24 -33.24 3.03 -23.47
N LEU A 25 -31.95 3.25 -23.76
CA LEU A 25 -30.99 3.75 -22.77
C LEU A 25 -31.17 5.24 -22.50
N ARG A 26 -31.64 6.00 -23.50
CA ARG A 26 -31.96 7.42 -23.34
C ARG A 26 -33.13 7.62 -22.38
N GLU A 27 -34.21 6.86 -22.54
CA GLU A 27 -35.35 6.88 -21.63
C GLU A 27 -34.97 6.50 -20.20
N PHE A 28 -34.06 5.53 -20.04
CA PHE A 28 -33.55 5.13 -18.73
C PHE A 28 -32.72 6.23 -18.07
N LEU A 29 -31.82 6.86 -18.83
CA LEU A 29 -31.01 7.97 -18.34
C LEU A 29 -31.88 9.18 -17.98
N GLU A 30 -32.89 9.50 -18.78
CA GLU A 30 -33.83 10.59 -18.47
C GLU A 30 -34.69 10.30 -17.24
N LYS A 31 -35.04 9.03 -17.00
CA LYS A 31 -35.83 8.60 -15.84
C LYS A 31 -35.00 8.52 -14.55
N GLU A 32 -33.74 8.09 -14.65
CA GLU A 32 -32.86 7.83 -13.49
C GLU A 32 -31.86 8.96 -13.22
N SER A 33 -31.83 10.04 -14.02
CA SER A 33 -30.97 11.20 -13.77
C SER A 33 -31.73 12.34 -13.08
N PRO A 34 -31.64 12.48 -11.74
CA PRO A 34 -32.33 13.54 -11.00
C PRO A 34 -31.68 14.93 -11.13
N VAL A 35 -30.71 15.15 -12.03
CA VAL A 35 -30.00 16.45 -12.13
C VAL A 35 -29.74 16.84 -13.58
N LYS A 36 -30.49 17.85 -14.05
CA LYS A 36 -30.14 18.57 -15.29
C LYS A 36 -29.07 19.60 -14.98
N TYR A 37 -27.82 19.32 -15.36
CA TYR A 37 -26.76 20.33 -15.31
C TYR A 37 -26.99 21.34 -16.43
N ASN A 38 -27.58 22.48 -16.09
CA ASN A 38 -27.57 23.65 -16.95
C ASN A 38 -26.15 24.23 -16.95
N THR A 39 -25.37 23.95 -17.99
CA THR A 39 -24.15 24.72 -18.30
C THR A 39 -24.58 26.03 -18.95
N GLY A 40 -24.98 26.99 -18.13
CA GLY A 40 -25.31 28.35 -18.53
C GLY A 40 -25.00 29.33 -17.41
N ASN A 41 -23.93 30.10 -17.62
CA ASN A 41 -23.49 31.28 -16.86
C ASN A 41 -23.36 31.18 -15.33
N ALA A 42 -22.11 31.21 -14.87
CA ALA A 42 -21.77 31.70 -13.55
C ALA A 42 -22.14 33.19 -13.40
N PRO A 43 -22.63 33.59 -12.22
CA PRO A 43 -22.18 34.87 -11.66
C PRO A 43 -21.70 34.74 -10.21
N SER A 44 -20.52 35.33 -10.01
CA SER A 44 -20.00 36.07 -8.86
C SER A 44 -20.43 35.66 -7.44
N ALA A 45 -19.38 35.39 -6.65
CA ALA A 45 -19.40 35.44 -5.20
C ALA A 45 -19.94 36.78 -4.69
N GLN A 46 -20.78 36.72 -3.66
CA GLN A 46 -20.99 37.81 -2.72
C GLN A 46 -21.25 37.22 -1.33
N ALA A 47 -20.30 37.51 -0.44
CA ALA A 47 -20.42 37.36 0.99
C ALA A 47 -21.55 38.27 1.51
N SER A 48 -22.29 37.79 2.51
CA SER A 48 -23.12 38.64 3.36
C SER A 48 -23.15 38.02 4.76
N GLN A 49 -22.39 38.64 5.66
CA GLN A 49 -22.59 38.50 7.11
C GLN A 49 -23.97 39.06 7.44
N GLN A 50 -24.79 38.27 8.14
CA GLN A 50 -25.83 38.87 8.98
C GLN A 50 -26.03 38.02 10.23
N SER A 51 -25.51 38.56 11.32
CA SER A 51 -25.79 38.23 12.70
C SER A 51 -27.25 38.51 13.03
N SER A 52 -27.94 37.54 13.62
CA SER A 52 -29.10 37.80 14.47
C SER A 52 -29.18 36.73 15.55
N ASP A 53 -28.92 37.16 16.77
CA ASP A 53 -29.26 36.49 18.02
C ASP A 53 -30.69 35.96 18.02
N ALA A 54 -30.85 34.68 18.33
CA ALA A 54 -32.08 34.15 18.92
C ALA A 54 -31.68 33.10 19.95
N ARG A 55 -31.59 33.58 21.19
CA ARG A 55 -31.47 32.79 22.41
C ARG A 55 -32.65 31.82 22.51
N SER A 56 -32.37 30.52 22.45
CA SER A 56 -33.27 29.47 22.94
C SER A 56 -32.53 28.56 23.89
N LEU A 57 -33.23 28.28 24.99
CA LEU A 57 -32.74 27.70 26.21
C LEU A 57 -32.25 26.24 26.02
N ILE A 58 -31.21 25.95 26.78
CA ILE A 58 -30.53 24.67 27.00
C ILE A 58 -31.52 23.61 27.53
N PRO A 59 -31.28 22.31 27.26
CA PRO A 59 -30.93 21.46 28.40
C PRO A 59 -29.59 20.77 28.16
N SER A 60 -28.75 20.88 29.19
CA SER A 60 -27.40 20.35 29.24
C SER A 60 -27.49 18.84 29.23
N THR A 61 -27.04 18.22 28.14
CA THR A 61 -26.64 16.82 28.15
C THR A 61 -25.14 16.79 27.94
N GLU A 62 -24.44 16.76 29.07
CA GLU A 62 -23.17 16.07 29.30
C GLU A 62 -22.10 16.27 28.21
N HIS A 63 -21.52 17.48 28.23
CA HIS A 63 -20.08 17.59 28.02
C HIS A 63 -19.40 16.92 29.22
N GLU A 64 -19.22 15.59 29.15
CA GLU A 64 -18.32 14.89 30.04
C GLU A 64 -16.88 15.23 29.63
N SER A 65 -16.34 16.24 30.32
CA SER A 65 -14.96 16.37 30.79
C SER A 65 -13.82 16.03 29.82
N GLU A 66 -13.13 17.09 29.38
CA GLU A 66 -11.67 17.12 29.41
C GLU A 66 -11.20 16.62 30.79
N GLY A 67 -10.24 15.68 30.83
CA GLY A 67 -9.64 15.36 32.12
C GLY A 67 -8.78 14.12 32.28
N GLU A 68 -8.60 13.27 31.28
CA GLU A 68 -7.59 12.22 31.42
C GLU A 68 -6.79 12.06 30.15
N ARG A 69 -5.57 12.62 30.18
CA ARG A 69 -4.50 12.32 29.24
C ARG A 69 -4.13 10.84 29.40
N ASN A 70 -5.00 9.96 28.96
CA ASN A 70 -4.65 8.58 28.73
C ASN A 70 -3.68 8.63 27.56
N ASN A 71 -2.41 8.30 27.82
CA ASN A 71 -1.31 8.27 26.85
C ASN A 71 -1.49 7.17 25.78
N LYS A 72 -2.73 6.85 25.41
CA LYS A 72 -3.11 5.84 24.42
C LYS A 72 -3.77 6.53 23.24
N PRO A 73 -3.30 6.25 22.01
CA PRO A 73 -3.88 6.87 20.82
C PRO A 73 -5.35 6.46 20.69
N ALA A 74 -6.23 7.44 20.53
CA ALA A 74 -7.68 7.22 20.41
C ALA A 74 -8.08 6.52 19.10
N VAL A 75 -7.17 6.48 18.13
CA VAL A 75 -7.34 5.86 16.81
C VAL A 75 -6.05 5.16 16.37
N PRO A 76 -6.14 4.18 15.46
CA PRO A 76 -4.97 3.57 14.84
C PRO A 76 -4.10 4.58 14.07
N LYS A 77 -2.83 4.25 13.82
CA LYS A 77 -1.90 5.10 13.08
C LYS A 77 -2.30 5.28 11.61
N GLU A 78 -3.06 4.31 11.11
CA GLU A 78 -3.64 4.24 9.79
C GLU A 78 -4.79 5.25 9.62
N SER A 79 -5.29 5.83 10.73
CA SER A 79 -6.25 6.93 10.69
C SER A 79 -5.60 8.22 10.19
N GLN A 80 -6.23 8.84 9.19
CA GLN A 80 -5.84 10.15 8.69
C GLN A 80 -5.97 11.25 9.76
N PHE A 81 -6.94 11.11 10.68
CA PHE A 81 -7.20 12.07 11.74
C PHE A 81 -6.90 11.44 13.10
N GLN A 82 -5.85 11.92 13.74
CA GLN A 82 -5.36 11.43 15.05
C GLN A 82 -6.04 12.11 16.24
N ASP A 83 -6.88 13.11 15.96
CA ASP A 83 -7.63 13.91 16.93
C ASP A 83 -8.81 13.17 17.58
N GLY A 84 -9.07 11.93 17.17
CA GLY A 84 -10.13 11.10 17.75
C GLY A 84 -11.56 11.45 17.29
N ARG A 85 -11.75 12.46 16.42
CA ARG A 85 -13.09 12.86 15.94
C ARG A 85 -13.85 11.71 15.27
N TYR A 86 -13.12 10.89 14.53
CA TYR A 86 -13.65 9.73 13.82
C TYR A 86 -13.37 8.40 14.55
N ALA A 87 -13.01 8.43 15.84
CA ALA A 87 -12.70 7.22 16.60
C ALA A 87 -13.84 6.19 16.58
N HIS A 88 -15.09 6.65 16.51
CA HIS A 88 -16.25 5.78 16.42
C HIS A 88 -16.29 4.92 15.13
N LEU A 89 -15.74 5.42 14.00
CA LEU A 89 -15.66 4.65 12.75
C LEU A 89 -14.65 3.49 12.86
N TRP A 90 -13.58 3.70 13.62
CA TRP A 90 -12.54 2.70 13.84
C TRP A 90 -12.94 1.62 14.85
N LYS A 91 -13.94 1.86 15.70
CA LYS A 91 -14.38 0.88 16.72
C LYS A 91 -14.90 -0.43 16.13
N SER A 92 -15.56 -0.37 14.97
CA SER A 92 -16.12 -1.54 14.28
C SER A 92 -15.34 -1.93 13.02
N TYR A 93 -14.30 -1.18 12.67
CA TYR A 93 -13.52 -1.44 11.47
C TYR A 93 -12.71 -2.73 11.64
N ARG A 94 -12.88 -3.66 10.70
CA ARG A 94 -11.98 -4.81 10.52
C ARG A 94 -11.18 -4.61 9.26
N SER A 95 -9.87 -4.85 9.35
CA SER A 95 -9.02 -4.77 8.17
C SER A 95 -9.35 -5.91 7.20
N LEU A 96 -9.18 -5.67 5.90
CA LEU A 96 -9.41 -6.70 4.88
C LEU A 96 -8.56 -7.95 5.18
N ALA A 97 -7.31 -7.77 5.59
CA ALA A 97 -6.40 -8.87 5.93
C ALA A 97 -6.92 -9.74 7.09
N GLU A 98 -7.60 -9.14 8.08
CA GLU A 98 -8.19 -9.85 9.20
C GLU A 98 -9.44 -10.65 8.78
N VAL A 99 -10.31 -10.03 7.98
CA VAL A 99 -11.49 -10.71 7.42
C VAL A 99 -11.07 -11.87 6.51
N GLU A 100 -10.07 -11.65 5.64
CA GLU A 100 -9.53 -12.70 4.78
C GLU A 100 -8.90 -13.83 5.61
N ALA A 101 -8.14 -13.52 6.67
CA ALA A 101 -7.55 -14.52 7.54
C ALA A 101 -8.58 -15.36 8.32
N GLU A 102 -9.72 -14.77 8.69
CA GLU A 102 -10.85 -15.48 9.29
C GLU A 102 -11.55 -16.41 8.28
N THR A 103 -11.70 -15.97 7.02
CA THR A 103 -12.38 -16.75 5.97
C THR A 103 -11.51 -17.82 5.32
N LYS A 104 -10.18 -17.73 5.46
CA LYS A 104 -9.23 -18.69 4.88
C LYS A 104 -9.29 -20.04 5.58
N THR A 105 -9.34 -21.09 4.78
CA THR A 105 -9.18 -22.47 5.25
C THR A 105 -7.76 -22.69 5.78
N ASP A 106 -7.59 -23.68 6.67
CA ASP A 106 -6.26 -24.01 7.21
C ASP A 106 -5.27 -24.40 6.09
N HIS A 107 -5.77 -24.98 5.00
CA HIS A 107 -4.95 -25.29 3.83
C HIS A 107 -4.42 -24.02 3.15
N GLU A 108 -5.27 -23.02 2.92
CA GLU A 108 -4.87 -21.74 2.31
C GLU A 108 -3.85 -21.02 3.18
N LYS A 109 -4.01 -21.03 4.51
CA LYS A 109 -3.04 -20.45 5.44
C LYS A 109 -1.66 -21.11 5.31
N LEU A 110 -1.61 -22.43 5.15
CA LEU A 110 -0.34 -23.15 4.95
C LEU A 110 0.28 -22.81 3.59
N MET A 111 -0.53 -22.66 2.56
CA MET A 111 -0.06 -22.26 1.23
C MET A 111 0.50 -20.84 1.24
N ASP A 112 -0.17 -19.89 1.89
CA ASP A 112 0.30 -18.50 2.06
C ASP A 112 1.66 -18.44 2.75
N VAL A 113 1.87 -19.23 3.81
CA VAL A 113 3.16 -19.28 4.52
C VAL A 113 4.27 -19.82 3.62
N LEU A 114 3.96 -20.85 2.85
CA LEU A 114 4.91 -21.48 1.94
C LEU A 114 5.26 -20.57 0.76
N GLU A 115 4.27 -19.85 0.22
CA GLU A 115 4.44 -18.84 -0.80
C GLU A 115 5.26 -17.66 -0.27
N GLY A 116 4.90 -17.10 0.88
CA GLY A 116 5.65 -16.02 1.51
C GLY A 116 7.10 -16.39 1.86
N TYR A 117 7.37 -17.66 2.18
CA TYR A 117 8.74 -18.16 2.33
C TYR A 117 9.49 -18.20 0.99
N LYS A 118 8.86 -18.72 -0.07
CA LYS A 118 9.44 -18.77 -1.42
C LYS A 118 9.71 -17.37 -1.97
N GLU A 119 8.77 -16.45 -1.80
CA GLU A 119 8.90 -15.08 -2.26
C GLU A 119 10.04 -14.36 -1.55
N ARG A 120 10.10 -14.42 -0.21
CA ARG A 120 11.22 -13.85 0.54
C ARG A 120 12.55 -14.46 0.11
N LYS A 121 12.61 -15.78 -0.08
CA LYS A 121 13.83 -16.45 -0.57
C LYS A 121 14.23 -15.96 -1.96
N ALA A 122 13.27 -15.74 -2.86
CA ALA A 122 13.54 -15.20 -4.20
C ALA A 122 14.03 -13.74 -4.15
N GLN A 123 13.41 -12.89 -3.31
CA GLN A 123 13.84 -11.50 -3.12
C GLN A 123 15.24 -11.41 -2.49
N ILE A 124 15.52 -12.25 -1.48
CA ILE A 124 16.87 -12.36 -0.89
C ILE A 124 17.88 -12.80 -1.94
N GLY A 125 17.54 -13.76 -2.80
CA GLY A 125 18.40 -14.22 -3.89
C GLY A 125 18.72 -13.10 -4.89
N ARG A 126 17.72 -12.32 -5.30
CA ARG A 126 17.90 -11.17 -6.19
C ARG A 126 18.81 -10.10 -5.56
N ALA A 127 18.51 -9.71 -4.33
CA ALA A 127 19.32 -8.74 -3.59
C ALA A 127 20.75 -9.25 -3.35
N ALA A 128 20.94 -10.54 -3.11
CA ALA A 128 22.27 -11.13 -2.96
C ALA A 128 23.09 -11.02 -4.26
N LEU A 129 22.47 -11.25 -5.42
CA LEU A 129 23.15 -11.09 -6.71
C LEU A 129 23.51 -9.62 -6.99
N GLU A 130 22.63 -8.68 -6.66
CA GLU A 130 22.93 -7.24 -6.78
C GLU A 130 24.11 -6.83 -5.88
N ASN A 131 24.15 -7.33 -4.65
CA ASN A 131 25.26 -7.07 -3.72
C ASN A 131 26.56 -7.77 -4.13
N CYS A 132 26.49 -8.84 -4.90
CA CYS A 132 27.64 -9.64 -5.37
C CYS A 132 27.93 -9.45 -6.87
N ALA A 133 27.37 -8.41 -7.48
CA ALA A 133 27.46 -8.19 -8.93
C ALA A 133 28.90 -8.05 -9.42
N LEU A 134 29.80 -7.44 -8.63
CA LEU A 134 31.21 -7.31 -8.98
C LEU A 134 31.91 -8.67 -9.09
N GLU A 135 31.72 -9.53 -8.10
CA GLU A 135 32.29 -10.89 -8.09
C GLU A 135 31.71 -11.75 -9.23
N GLN A 136 30.44 -11.50 -9.60
CA GLN A 136 29.81 -12.15 -10.75
C GLN A 136 30.45 -11.71 -12.07
N VAL A 137 30.76 -10.42 -12.23
CA VAL A 137 31.46 -9.89 -13.41
C VAL A 137 32.89 -10.43 -13.47
N ASP A 138 33.60 -10.51 -12.35
CA ASP A 138 34.96 -11.07 -12.30
C ASP A 138 34.99 -12.54 -12.72
N TRP A 139 34.05 -13.34 -12.21
CA TRP A 139 33.91 -14.74 -12.63
C TRP A 139 33.57 -14.88 -14.12
N HIS A 140 32.60 -14.10 -14.60
CA HIS A 140 32.22 -14.12 -16.02
C HIS A 140 33.39 -13.70 -16.93
N THR A 141 34.14 -12.67 -16.53
CA THR A 141 35.29 -12.15 -17.27
C THR A 141 36.40 -13.20 -17.33
N CYS A 142 36.68 -13.88 -16.21
CA CYS A 142 37.64 -14.98 -16.18
C CYS A 142 37.23 -16.13 -17.12
N MET A 143 35.95 -16.52 -17.13
CA MET A 143 35.46 -17.58 -18.00
C MET A 143 35.52 -17.20 -19.49
N THR A 144 35.33 -15.92 -19.81
CA THR A 144 35.33 -15.42 -21.20
C THR A 144 36.74 -15.18 -21.73
N SER A 145 37.61 -14.59 -20.91
CA SER A 145 38.98 -14.22 -21.27
C SER A 145 39.94 -14.50 -20.10
N PRO A 146 40.31 -15.78 -19.88
CA PRO A 146 41.17 -16.15 -18.76
C PRO A 146 42.64 -15.80 -19.02
N SER A 147 43.35 -15.40 -17.97
CA SER A 147 44.82 -15.47 -17.98
C SER A 147 45.32 -16.92 -18.02
N TRP A 148 46.60 -17.14 -18.33
CA TRP A 148 47.16 -18.50 -18.42
C TRP A 148 47.03 -19.29 -17.10
N SER A 149 47.25 -18.65 -15.96
CA SER A 149 47.09 -19.26 -14.63
C SER A 149 45.63 -19.55 -14.28
N GLU A 150 44.72 -18.64 -14.63
CA GLU A 150 43.28 -18.81 -14.43
C GLU A 150 42.71 -19.90 -15.32
N ARG A 151 43.23 -20.04 -16.54
CA ARG A 151 42.87 -21.12 -17.47
C ARG A 151 43.28 -22.48 -16.94
N MET A 152 44.47 -22.61 -16.34
CA MET A 152 44.90 -23.86 -15.71
C MET A 152 44.02 -24.26 -14.52
N THR A 153 43.54 -23.26 -13.77
CA THR A 153 42.72 -23.48 -12.57
C THR A 153 41.22 -23.44 -12.85
N MET A 154 40.79 -23.21 -14.09
CA MET A 154 39.38 -23.03 -14.47
C MET A 154 38.66 -21.99 -13.59
N CYS A 155 39.31 -20.84 -13.35
CA CYS A 155 38.71 -19.70 -12.63
C CYS A 155 38.20 -20.02 -11.20
N ARG A 156 38.78 -21.02 -10.54
CA ARG A 156 38.32 -21.50 -9.22
C ARG A 156 38.32 -20.42 -8.13
N ASP A 157 39.28 -19.50 -8.15
CA ASP A 157 39.39 -18.47 -7.12
C ASP A 157 38.24 -17.45 -7.22
N GLN A 158 37.86 -17.10 -8.43
CA GLN A 158 36.79 -16.15 -8.77
C GLN A 158 35.42 -16.77 -8.47
N VAL A 159 35.23 -18.06 -8.80
CA VAL A 159 34.04 -18.82 -8.39
C VAL A 159 33.90 -18.83 -6.87
N LYS A 160 34.99 -19.13 -6.14
CA LYS A 160 34.98 -19.19 -4.68
C LYS A 160 34.65 -17.85 -4.03
N LYS A 161 35.12 -16.74 -4.60
CA LYS A 161 34.79 -15.39 -4.12
C LYS A 161 33.31 -15.07 -4.33
N PHE A 162 32.76 -15.36 -5.51
CA PHE A 162 31.35 -15.21 -5.80
C PHE A 162 30.48 -16.06 -4.85
N GLU A 163 30.78 -17.35 -4.70
CA GLU A 163 30.05 -18.26 -3.80
C GLU A 163 30.08 -17.77 -2.35
N ARG A 164 31.24 -17.30 -1.87
CA ARG A 164 31.37 -16.75 -0.53
C ARG A 164 30.49 -15.51 -0.35
N CYS A 165 30.49 -14.59 -1.32
CA CYS A 165 29.64 -13.41 -1.27
C CYS A 165 28.17 -13.81 -1.25
N TYR A 166 27.75 -14.66 -2.19
CA TYR A 166 26.36 -15.09 -2.33
C TYR A 166 25.84 -15.84 -1.09
N MET A 167 26.62 -16.77 -0.55
CA MET A 167 26.24 -17.51 0.66
C MET A 167 26.18 -16.59 1.89
N THR A 168 27.09 -15.62 2.00
CA THR A 168 27.05 -14.64 3.10
C THR A 168 25.77 -13.81 3.04
N GLN A 169 25.35 -13.39 1.85
CA GLN A 169 24.17 -12.53 1.67
C GLN A 169 22.85 -13.28 1.71
N THR A 170 22.81 -14.56 1.36
CA THR A 170 21.59 -15.37 1.44
C THR A 170 21.33 -15.94 2.85
N VAL A 171 22.38 -16.15 3.65
CA VAL A 171 22.27 -16.71 5.01
C VAL A 171 22.14 -15.65 6.11
N ARG A 172 22.79 -14.48 5.96
CA ARG A 172 22.69 -13.39 6.97
C ARG A 172 21.28 -12.85 7.23
N PRO A 173 20.41 -12.65 6.21
CA PRO A 173 19.05 -12.18 6.44
C PRO A 173 18.26 -13.17 7.31
N ALA A 174 18.40 -14.48 7.05
CA ALA A 174 17.74 -15.53 7.80
C ALA A 174 18.14 -15.57 9.29
N LEU A 175 19.40 -15.25 9.61
CA LEU A 175 19.89 -15.15 10.99
C LEU A 175 19.45 -13.84 11.67
N ARG A 176 19.38 -12.74 10.92
CA ARG A 176 18.95 -11.43 11.43
C ARG A 176 17.43 -11.38 11.69
N GLU A 177 16.64 -12.13 10.93
CA GLU A 177 15.20 -12.28 11.15
C GLU A 177 14.91 -13.19 12.35
N LYS A 178 15.57 -14.35 12.44
CA LYS A 178 15.46 -15.23 13.63
C LYS A 178 15.83 -14.53 14.94
N THR A 179 16.85 -13.67 14.93
CA THR A 179 17.23 -12.91 16.14
C THR A 179 16.21 -11.84 16.50
N LYS A 180 15.59 -11.16 15.52
CA LYS A 180 14.51 -10.21 15.79
C LYS A 180 13.26 -10.91 16.32
N ASP A 181 12.88 -12.04 15.74
CA ASP A 181 11.71 -12.81 16.19
C ASP A 181 11.95 -13.40 17.58
N TYR A 182 13.15 -13.92 17.85
CA TYR A 182 13.51 -14.44 19.18
C TYR A 182 13.52 -13.33 20.24
N VAL A 183 14.06 -12.15 19.90
CA VAL A 183 14.02 -10.97 20.79
C VAL A 183 12.59 -10.45 20.98
N ALA A 184 11.76 -10.44 19.94
CA ALA A 184 10.35 -10.02 20.03
C ALA A 184 9.51 -11.00 20.89
N VAL A 185 9.76 -12.31 20.78
CA VAL A 185 9.13 -13.33 21.62
C VAL A 185 9.57 -13.18 23.07
N ILE A 186 10.87 -12.99 23.34
CA ILE A 186 11.39 -12.77 24.71
C ILE A 186 10.82 -11.49 25.34
N LEU A 187 10.73 -10.40 24.57
CA LEU A 187 10.18 -9.13 25.07
C LEU A 187 8.67 -9.23 25.35
N LYS A 188 7.92 -10.04 24.60
CA LYS A 188 6.50 -10.32 24.87
C LYS A 188 6.28 -11.21 26.09
N THR A 189 7.22 -12.10 26.42
CA THR A 189 7.07 -13.00 27.57
C THR A 189 7.57 -12.41 28.88
N PHE A 190 8.45 -11.38 28.85
CA PHE A 190 9.02 -10.75 30.04
C PHE A 190 8.48 -9.35 30.36
N SER A 191 7.42 -8.88 29.70
CA SER A 191 6.75 -7.63 30.12
C SER A 191 5.81 -7.93 31.29
N PRO A 192 6.12 -7.49 32.54
CA PRO A 192 5.18 -7.61 33.64
C PRO A 192 4.03 -6.61 33.43
N SER A 193 2.81 -7.07 33.70
CA SER A 193 1.60 -6.26 33.75
C SER A 193 1.67 -5.17 34.82
#